data_AF-A0AAN9YKI0-F1
#
_entry.id   AF-A0AAN9YKI0-F1
#
_cell.length_a   1.000
_cell.length_b   1.000
_cell.length_c   1.000
_cell.angle_alpha   90.00
_cell.angle_beta   90.00
_cell.angle_gamma   90.00
#
_symmetry.space_group_name_H-M   'P 1'
#
loop_
_entity.id
_entity.type
_entity.pdbx_description
1 polymer ?
#
loop_
_entity_poly.entity_id
_entity_poly.type
_entity_poly.pdbx_seq_one_letter_code
_entity_poly.pdbx_strand_id
1 'polypeptide(L)'
;MAMAVDTKDVEAAEQQLKGMTHSEQHYFNRFAVKAGAKHVVGVDMSTIIFKAREIVKTNGMEDKITLIQGKMEEIEMPFPKVDIIISEWMGYFLLYESMLDTVLYARDRYLNKDGLIFPDKATIFMCGIEDGEYKDEKIGFWDNVYGFNYSPLKETALAEPLVDTVEVKAAVTDPTAVLTLDLYTCTTEDLAFSVPFKLSCRRDDFVHALVAWFDIDFTACHKPIRFSTGPHTKYTHWKQTVFYFREVLTVQQGEEVSCTLVVRPNEKNRRDLDIKIDYRLDTQDAKRSAEGTCLYKMC
;
A
#
# COMPACT_ATOMS: atom_id res chain seq x y z
N MET A 1 17.52 34.07 -0.74
CA MET A 1 16.84 34.04 0.57
C MET A 1 15.84 32.90 0.52
N ALA A 2 16.22 31.70 0.98
CA ALA A 2 15.30 30.57 1.01
C ALA A 2 14.30 30.81 2.15
N MET A 3 13.02 31.02 1.83
CA MET A 3 11.99 30.99 2.85
C MET A 3 11.88 29.53 3.32
N ALA A 4 12.31 29.27 4.56
CA ALA A 4 12.00 28.02 5.23
C ALA A 4 10.47 28.03 5.47
N VAL A 5 9.76 27.16 4.76
CA VAL A 5 8.35 26.89 5.06
C VAL A 5 8.34 26.05 6.34
N ASP A 6 7.64 26.52 7.38
CA ASP A 6 7.51 25.77 8.63
C ASP A 6 6.81 24.43 8.36
N THR A 7 7.43 23.34 8.77
CA THR A 7 6.88 21.98 8.64
C THR A 7 5.48 21.84 9.24
N LYS A 8 5.13 22.63 10.26
CA LYS A 8 3.79 22.63 10.85
C LYS A 8 2.74 23.25 9.93
N ASP A 9 3.10 24.26 9.15
CA ASP A 9 2.19 24.90 8.20
C ASP A 9 1.92 23.96 6.99
N VAL A 10 2.90 23.14 6.61
CA VAL A 10 2.74 22.12 5.58
C VAL A 10 1.80 21.01 6.03
N GLU A 11 2.00 20.45 7.23
CA GLU A 11 1.14 19.39 7.78
C GLU A 11 -0.32 19.87 7.95
N ALA A 12 -0.53 21.12 8.39
CA ALA A 12 -1.86 21.70 8.53
C ALA A 12 -2.55 21.96 7.18
N ALA A 13 -1.81 22.46 6.20
CA ALA A 13 -2.34 22.66 4.84
C ALA A 13 -2.71 21.32 4.19
N GLU A 14 -1.87 20.29 4.33
CA GLU A 14 -2.17 18.95 3.84
C GLU A 14 -3.44 18.37 4.47
N GLN A 15 -3.66 18.53 5.77
CA GLN A 15 -4.90 18.06 6.41
C GLN A 15 -6.15 18.75 5.85
N GLN A 16 -6.08 20.05 5.56
CA GLN A 16 -7.19 20.78 4.94
C GLN A 16 -7.43 20.33 3.49
N LEU A 17 -6.36 20.06 2.74
CA LEU A 17 -6.43 19.58 1.37
C LEU A 17 -6.94 18.13 1.27
N LYS A 18 -6.57 17.25 2.21
CA LYS A 18 -7.12 15.88 2.34
C LYS A 18 -8.63 15.87 2.54
N GLY A 19 -9.16 16.88 3.23
CA GLY A 19 -10.61 17.07 3.38
C GLY A 19 -11.34 17.52 2.10
N MET A 20 -10.59 17.98 1.09
CA MET A 20 -11.11 18.38 -0.22
C MET A 20 -10.79 17.29 -1.24
N THR A 21 -11.79 16.48 -1.60
CA THR A 21 -11.66 15.36 -2.54
C THR A 21 -10.77 15.72 -3.73
N HIS A 22 -9.63 15.02 -3.83
CA HIS A 22 -8.71 15.01 -4.97
C HIS A 22 -7.93 16.32 -5.19
N SER A 23 -8.03 17.30 -4.28
CA SER A 23 -7.26 18.55 -4.37
C SER A 23 -5.74 18.33 -4.29
N GLU A 24 -5.31 17.14 -3.88
CA GLU A 24 -3.91 16.73 -3.79
C GLU A 24 -3.27 16.25 -5.08
N GLN A 25 -4.09 15.90 -6.06
CA GLN A 25 -3.62 15.44 -7.35
C GLN A 25 -2.88 16.60 -8.05
N HIS A 26 -1.69 16.32 -8.56
CA HIS A 26 -0.78 17.25 -9.24
C HIS A 26 0.07 18.22 -8.38
N TYR A 27 0.20 18.06 -7.05
CA TYR A 27 1.20 18.81 -6.26
C TYR A 27 2.63 18.56 -6.75
N PHE A 28 2.95 17.31 -7.08
CA PHE A 28 4.28 16.90 -7.52
C PHE A 28 4.77 17.69 -8.73
N ASN A 29 3.87 18.07 -9.64
CA ASN A 29 4.23 18.87 -10.80
C ASN A 29 4.84 20.21 -10.40
N ARG A 30 4.24 20.87 -9.40
CA ARG A 30 4.73 22.17 -8.90
C ARG A 30 5.98 22.02 -8.06
N PHE A 31 6.12 20.93 -7.30
CA PHE A 31 7.35 20.63 -6.58
C PHE A 31 8.52 20.36 -7.51
N ALA A 32 8.31 19.61 -8.60
CA ALA A 32 9.33 19.39 -9.62
C ALA A 32 9.79 20.70 -10.28
N VAL A 33 8.86 21.60 -10.64
CA VAL A 33 9.20 22.93 -11.15
C VAL A 33 9.98 23.75 -10.12
N LYS A 34 9.55 23.76 -8.85
CA LYS A 34 10.28 24.45 -7.76
C LYS A 34 11.68 23.88 -7.52
N ALA A 35 11.86 22.57 -7.72
CA ALA A 35 13.15 21.89 -7.63
C ALA A 35 14.07 22.15 -8.83
N GLY A 36 13.58 22.85 -9.87
CA GLY A 36 14.38 23.26 -11.02
C GLY A 36 14.16 22.44 -12.30
N ALA A 37 13.10 21.63 -12.38
CA ALA A 37 12.77 20.92 -13.61
C ALA A 37 12.59 21.90 -14.78
N LYS A 38 13.17 21.57 -15.94
CA LYS A 38 13.04 22.36 -17.17
C LYS A 38 11.61 22.38 -17.67
N HIS A 39 10.95 21.22 -17.63
CA HIS A 39 9.56 21.02 -18.02
C HIS A 39 8.98 19.85 -17.24
N VAL A 40 7.67 19.87 -16.99
CA VAL A 40 6.95 18.78 -16.33
C VAL A 40 5.71 18.42 -17.14
N VAL A 41 5.49 17.13 -17.35
CA VAL A 41 4.27 16.59 -17.96
C VAL A 41 3.49 15.82 -16.91
N GLY A 42 2.30 16.29 -16.56
CA GLY A 42 1.38 15.60 -15.66
C GLY A 42 0.30 14.90 -16.46
N VAL A 43 0.09 13.61 -16.19
CA VAL A 43 -0.91 12.77 -16.86
C VAL A 43 -1.89 12.27 -15.80
N ASP A 44 -3.19 12.47 -16.02
CA ASP A 44 -4.25 11.97 -15.14
C ASP A 44 -5.54 11.79 -15.94
N MET A 45 -6.25 10.68 -15.75
CA MET A 45 -7.50 10.42 -16.49
C MET A 45 -8.69 11.20 -15.90
N SER A 46 -8.65 11.51 -14.61
CA SER A 46 -9.76 12.08 -13.88
C SER A 46 -10.03 13.54 -14.25
N THR A 47 -11.22 14.03 -13.89
CA THR A 47 -11.65 15.40 -14.16
C THR A 47 -10.94 16.44 -13.27
N ILE A 48 -10.17 16.01 -12.27
CA ILE A 48 -9.40 16.93 -11.41
C ILE A 48 -8.44 17.81 -12.23
N ILE A 49 -8.00 17.28 -13.37
CA ILE A 49 -6.97 17.91 -14.19
C ILE A 49 -7.42 19.28 -14.73
N PHE A 50 -8.73 19.50 -14.87
CA PHE A 50 -9.28 20.82 -15.20
C PHE A 50 -8.96 21.84 -14.10
N LYS A 51 -9.15 21.46 -12.84
CA LYS A 51 -8.80 22.32 -11.70
C LYS A 51 -7.28 22.45 -11.55
N ALA A 52 -6.53 21.38 -11.81
CA ALA A 52 -5.07 21.44 -11.80
C ALA A 52 -4.52 22.44 -12.82
N ARG A 53 -5.12 22.55 -14.02
CA ARG A 53 -4.79 23.58 -15.01
C ARG A 53 -5.04 24.99 -14.47
N GLU A 54 -6.18 25.23 -13.82
CA GLU A 54 -6.45 26.52 -13.16
C GLU A 54 -5.41 26.86 -12.09
N ILE A 55 -4.98 25.87 -11.30
CA ILE A 55 -3.97 26.03 -10.25
C ILE A 55 -2.60 26.36 -10.87
N VAL A 56 -2.18 25.62 -11.91
CA VAL A 56 -0.92 25.87 -12.65
C VAL A 56 -0.90 27.29 -13.21
N LYS A 57 -2.01 27.72 -13.81
CA LYS A 57 -2.21 29.09 -14.33
C LYS A 57 -2.11 30.15 -13.25
N THR A 58 -2.85 29.97 -12.16
CA THR A 58 -2.87 30.93 -11.04
C THR A 58 -1.47 31.11 -10.42
N ASN A 59 -0.63 30.07 -10.48
CA ASN A 59 0.73 30.11 -9.96
C ASN A 59 1.80 30.49 -11.02
N GLY A 60 1.39 30.89 -12.24
CA GLY A 60 2.30 31.35 -13.29
C GLY A 60 3.28 30.28 -13.77
N MET A 61 2.82 29.01 -13.85
CA MET A 61 3.65 27.86 -14.24
C MET A 61 3.20 27.21 -15.57
N GLU A 62 2.31 27.86 -16.34
CA GLU A 62 1.77 27.32 -17.61
C GLU A 62 2.84 27.06 -18.67
N ASP A 63 3.94 27.81 -18.65
CA ASP A 63 5.07 27.65 -19.56
C ASP A 63 5.95 26.43 -19.24
N LYS A 64 5.86 25.91 -18.00
CA LYS A 64 6.70 24.81 -17.50
C LYS A 64 5.96 23.51 -17.25
N ILE A 65 4.63 23.53 -17.16
CA ILE A 65 3.81 22.36 -16.82
C ILE A 65 2.77 22.13 -17.91
N THR A 66 2.83 20.96 -18.54
CA THR A 66 1.81 20.47 -19.48
C THR A 66 0.97 19.39 -18.81
N LEU A 67 -0.35 19.58 -18.77
CA LEU A 67 -1.30 18.63 -18.17
C LEU A 67 -2.17 17.94 -19.22
N ILE A 68 -2.03 16.63 -19.34
CA ILE A 68 -2.70 15.79 -20.35
C ILE A 68 -3.74 14.92 -19.66
N GLN A 69 -4.99 15.03 -20.11
CA GLN A 69 -6.06 14.19 -19.59
C GLN A 69 -6.12 12.89 -20.37
N GLY A 70 -6.00 11.75 -19.69
CA GLY A 70 -6.10 10.43 -20.31
C GLY A 70 -5.35 9.37 -19.54
N LYS A 71 -5.42 8.13 -20.03
CA LYS A 71 -4.61 7.03 -19.52
C LYS A 71 -3.22 7.08 -20.13
N MET A 72 -2.19 6.80 -19.35
CA MET A 72 -0.79 6.85 -19.81
C MET A 72 -0.54 5.98 -21.05
N GLU A 73 -1.26 4.86 -21.14
CA GLU A 73 -1.17 3.87 -22.21
C GLU A 73 -1.83 4.33 -23.52
N GLU A 74 -2.71 5.33 -23.45
CA GLU A 74 -3.54 5.80 -24.57
C GLU A 74 -3.12 7.19 -25.09
N ILE A 75 -2.33 7.96 -24.31
CA ILE A 75 -1.94 9.31 -24.68
C ILE A 75 -0.67 9.37 -25.54
N GLU A 76 -0.53 10.47 -26.28
CA GLU A 76 0.71 10.84 -26.95
C GLU A 76 1.51 11.79 -26.05
N MET A 77 2.73 11.38 -25.68
CA MET A 77 3.63 12.21 -24.88
C MET A 77 4.27 13.30 -25.74
N PRO A 78 4.33 14.55 -25.26
CA PRO A 78 4.94 15.66 -26.01
C PRO A 78 6.47 15.54 -26.10
N PHE A 79 7.07 14.68 -25.27
CA PHE A 79 8.48 14.33 -25.31
C PHE A 79 8.61 12.81 -25.48
N PRO A 80 9.50 12.33 -26.38
CA PRO A 80 9.66 10.90 -26.62
C PRO A 80 10.27 10.18 -25.41
N LYS A 81 11.04 10.89 -24.58
CA LYS A 81 11.68 10.38 -23.38
C LYS A 81 11.65 11.41 -22.25
N VAL A 82 11.73 10.92 -21.01
CA VAL A 82 11.81 11.69 -19.76
C VAL A 82 13.00 11.24 -18.92
N ASP A 83 13.55 12.17 -18.15
CA ASP A 83 14.69 11.91 -17.26
C ASP A 83 14.26 11.39 -15.89
N ILE A 84 13.05 11.76 -15.44
CA ILE A 84 12.53 11.41 -14.12
C ILE A 84 11.04 11.07 -14.24
N ILE A 85 10.63 9.97 -13.61
CA ILE A 85 9.23 9.63 -13.35
C ILE A 85 8.95 9.85 -11.87
N ILE A 86 7.89 10.59 -11.56
CA ILE A 86 7.40 10.78 -10.19
C ILE A 86 5.95 10.31 -10.18
N SER A 87 5.63 9.34 -9.33
CA SER A 87 4.28 8.81 -9.23
C SER A 87 3.98 8.41 -7.80
N GLU A 88 2.81 8.83 -7.32
CA GLU A 88 2.16 8.21 -6.18
C GLU A 88 1.24 7.15 -6.78
N TRP A 89 1.60 5.88 -6.59
CA TRP A 89 0.95 4.72 -7.21
C TRP A 89 0.48 3.70 -6.16
N MET A 90 0.78 3.94 -4.89
CA MET A 90 0.64 2.95 -3.85
C MET A 90 -0.83 2.85 -3.45
N GLY A 91 -1.39 1.64 -3.55
CA GLY A 91 -2.73 1.35 -3.03
C GLY A 91 -2.70 0.86 -1.59
N TYR A 92 -3.88 0.55 -1.07
CA TYR A 92 -3.97 -0.30 0.12
C TYR A 92 -3.26 -1.64 -0.12
N PHE A 93 -2.65 -2.21 0.91
CA PHE A 93 -1.78 -3.40 0.75
C PHE A 93 -0.73 -3.25 -0.38
N LEU A 94 -0.26 -2.02 -0.62
CA LEU A 94 0.66 -1.60 -1.67
C LEU A 94 0.14 -1.69 -3.11
N LEU A 95 -0.49 -2.81 -3.49
CA LEU A 95 -0.79 -3.16 -4.89
C LEU A 95 -2.27 -3.07 -5.27
N TYR A 96 -3.18 -2.79 -4.32
CA TYR A 96 -4.60 -2.62 -4.64
C TYR A 96 -4.81 -1.42 -5.59
N GLU A 97 -5.84 -1.47 -6.43
CA GLU A 97 -6.11 -0.55 -7.55
C GLU A 97 -5.15 -0.62 -8.75
N SER A 98 -4.05 -1.39 -8.66
CA SER A 98 -3.15 -1.74 -9.76
C SER A 98 -2.58 -0.55 -10.55
N MET A 99 -2.24 0.55 -9.86
CA MET A 99 -1.61 1.70 -10.53
C MET A 99 -0.14 1.48 -10.89
N LEU A 100 0.54 0.52 -10.26
CA LEU A 100 1.94 0.22 -10.55
C LEU A 100 2.15 -0.22 -12.00
N ASP A 101 1.21 -0.97 -12.60
CA ASP A 101 1.25 -1.36 -14.03
C ASP A 101 1.47 -0.14 -14.95
N THR A 102 0.79 0.97 -14.66
CA THR A 102 0.91 2.22 -15.42
C THR A 102 2.29 2.87 -15.25
N VAL A 103 2.87 2.80 -14.05
CA VAL A 103 4.24 3.31 -13.80
C VAL A 103 5.27 2.47 -14.54
N LEU A 104 5.12 1.14 -14.54
CA LEU A 104 6.01 0.23 -15.29
C LEU A 104 5.90 0.47 -16.80
N TYR A 105 4.69 0.66 -17.33
CA TYR A 105 4.48 1.08 -18.72
C TYR A 105 5.23 2.39 -19.03
N ALA A 106 5.10 3.40 -18.16
CA ALA A 106 5.77 4.69 -18.35
C ALA A 106 7.29 4.56 -18.30
N ARG A 107 7.82 3.74 -17.37
CA ARG A 107 9.24 3.43 -17.27
C ARG A 107 9.77 2.84 -18.57
N ASP A 108 9.17 1.74 -19.02
CA ASP A 108 9.68 0.98 -20.16
C ASP A 108 9.62 1.79 -21.46
N ARG A 109 8.57 2.60 -21.62
CA ARG A 109 8.35 3.38 -22.84
C ARG A 109 9.09 4.71 -22.84
N TYR A 110 9.02 5.47 -21.74
CA TYR A 110 9.41 6.88 -21.73
C TYR A 110 10.66 7.18 -20.90
N LEU A 111 11.08 6.33 -19.97
CA LEU A 111 12.28 6.65 -19.18
C LEU A 111 13.55 6.54 -20.05
N ASN A 112 14.47 7.47 -19.85
CA ASN A 112 15.82 7.40 -20.40
C ASN A 112 16.62 6.26 -19.73
N LYS A 113 17.61 5.73 -20.45
CA LYS A 113 18.64 4.89 -19.83
C LYS A 113 19.36 5.77 -18.80
N ASP A 114 19.36 5.39 -17.53
CA ASP A 114 19.84 6.17 -16.38
C ASP A 114 18.86 7.24 -15.84
N GLY A 115 17.61 7.24 -16.29
CA GLY A 115 16.55 8.05 -15.69
C GLY A 115 16.18 7.55 -14.29
N LEU A 116 15.55 8.42 -13.49
CA LEU A 116 15.21 8.16 -12.09
C LEU A 116 13.71 7.93 -11.89
N ILE A 117 13.34 7.13 -10.90
CA ILE A 117 11.95 6.89 -10.49
C ILE A 117 11.78 7.31 -9.03
N PHE A 118 10.70 8.02 -8.72
CA PHE A 118 10.39 8.49 -7.36
C PHE A 118 8.95 8.09 -6.98
N PRO A 119 8.76 7.23 -5.96
CA PRO A 119 9.78 6.41 -5.29
C PRO A 119 10.31 5.28 -6.20
N ASP A 120 11.41 4.64 -5.82
CA ASP A 120 12.04 3.58 -6.63
C ASP A 120 12.04 2.19 -5.98
N LYS A 121 11.71 2.10 -4.69
CA LYS A 121 11.64 0.83 -3.99
C LYS A 121 10.49 0.79 -3.00
N ALA A 122 9.82 -0.35 -2.96
CA ALA A 122 8.73 -0.61 -2.03
C ALA A 122 8.89 -2.00 -1.40
N THR A 123 8.66 -2.12 -0.10
CA THR A 123 8.73 -3.40 0.62
C THR A 123 7.46 -3.64 1.41
N ILE A 124 6.79 -4.77 1.19
CA ILE A 124 5.68 -5.24 2.02
C ILE A 124 6.25 -5.92 3.26
N PHE A 125 5.74 -5.54 4.42
CA PHE A 125 6.00 -6.19 5.70
C PHE A 125 4.72 -6.80 6.26
N MET A 126 4.88 -7.89 7.02
CA MET A 126 3.78 -8.50 7.75
C MET A 126 4.19 -8.90 9.17
N CYS A 127 3.24 -8.89 10.11
CA CYS A 127 3.38 -9.54 11.41
C CYS A 127 2.04 -10.11 11.90
N GLY A 128 2.10 -11.05 12.84
CA GLY A 128 0.92 -11.57 13.55
C GLY A 128 0.50 -10.65 14.68
N ILE A 129 -0.80 -10.46 14.84
CA ILE A 129 -1.40 -9.59 15.86
C ILE A 129 -2.40 -10.32 16.76
N GLU A 130 -2.44 -9.89 18.01
CA GLU A 130 -3.54 -10.11 18.95
C GLU A 130 -4.60 -9.05 18.64
N ASP A 131 -5.84 -9.46 18.41
CA ASP A 131 -6.93 -8.57 18.00
C ASP A 131 -8.30 -9.20 18.30
N GLY A 132 -8.41 -9.93 19.43
CA GLY A 132 -9.58 -10.73 19.76
C GLY A 132 -10.84 -9.90 19.93
N GLU A 133 -10.75 -8.79 20.68
CA GLU A 133 -11.89 -7.90 20.91
C GLU A 133 -12.44 -7.33 19.60
N TYR A 134 -11.57 -6.83 18.72
CA TYR A 134 -12.00 -6.25 17.43
C TYR A 134 -12.51 -7.32 16.45
N LYS A 135 -11.90 -8.52 16.45
CA LYS A 135 -12.41 -9.67 15.68
C LYS A 135 -13.82 -10.05 16.14
N ASP A 136 -14.09 -10.07 17.44
CA ASP A 136 -15.44 -10.35 17.95
C ASP A 136 -16.44 -9.25 17.57
N GLU A 137 -16.03 -7.98 17.60
CA GLU A 137 -16.87 -6.86 17.15
C GLU A 137 -17.18 -6.90 15.64
N LYS A 138 -16.24 -7.31 14.79
CA LYS A 138 -16.40 -7.29 13.33
C LYS A 138 -16.93 -8.60 12.74
N ILE A 139 -16.47 -9.72 13.28
CA ILE A 139 -16.81 -11.07 12.81
C ILE A 139 -17.84 -11.70 13.74
N GLY A 140 -17.62 -11.65 15.06
CA GLY A 140 -18.53 -12.23 16.07
C GLY A 140 -19.92 -11.61 16.07
N PHE A 141 -20.04 -10.31 15.75
CA PHE A 141 -21.31 -9.59 15.61
C PHE A 141 -22.37 -10.33 14.78
N TRP A 142 -21.95 -11.04 13.73
CA TRP A 142 -22.86 -11.77 12.84
C TRP A 142 -23.50 -13.00 13.48
N ASP A 143 -23.03 -13.50 14.62
CA ASP A 143 -23.71 -14.60 15.32
C ASP A 143 -25.10 -14.21 15.82
N ASN A 144 -25.28 -12.94 16.17
CA ASN A 144 -26.51 -12.47 16.77
C ASN A 144 -26.72 -10.98 16.49
N VAL A 145 -27.47 -10.71 15.42
CA VAL A 145 -27.89 -9.36 15.05
C VAL A 145 -29.33 -9.20 15.52
N TYR A 146 -29.53 -8.54 16.67
CA TYR A 146 -30.85 -8.30 17.29
C TYR A 146 -31.70 -9.56 17.54
N GLY A 147 -31.06 -10.68 17.90
CA GLY A 147 -31.71 -11.98 18.13
C GLY A 147 -31.74 -12.89 16.90
N PHE A 148 -31.27 -12.40 15.74
CA PHE A 148 -31.23 -13.16 14.50
C PHE A 148 -29.83 -13.67 14.19
N ASN A 149 -29.73 -14.94 13.77
CA ASN A 149 -28.46 -15.55 13.39
C ASN A 149 -28.09 -15.15 11.95
N TYR A 150 -27.03 -14.35 11.81
CA TYR A 150 -26.46 -13.89 10.54
C TYR A 150 -25.12 -14.58 10.23
N SER A 151 -24.82 -15.71 10.89
CA SER A 151 -23.54 -16.42 10.75
C SER A 151 -23.12 -16.75 9.31
N PRO A 152 -24.02 -16.92 8.32
CA PRO A 152 -23.59 -17.06 6.92
C PRO A 152 -22.77 -15.88 6.40
N LEU A 153 -22.89 -14.67 6.97
CA LEU A 153 -22.09 -13.50 6.59
C LEU A 153 -20.68 -13.50 7.17
N LYS A 154 -20.38 -14.34 8.18
CA LYS A 154 -19.02 -14.44 8.75
C LYS A 154 -18.00 -14.88 7.71
N GLU A 155 -18.40 -15.80 6.83
CA GLU A 155 -17.54 -16.31 5.76
C GLU A 155 -17.16 -15.19 4.79
N THR A 156 -18.10 -14.30 4.48
CA THR A 156 -17.83 -13.12 3.66
C THR A 156 -16.94 -12.13 4.40
N ALA A 157 -17.25 -11.83 5.66
CA ALA A 157 -16.49 -10.88 6.47
C ALA A 157 -15.04 -11.33 6.72
N LEU A 158 -14.80 -12.64 6.90
CA LEU A 158 -13.44 -13.19 7.03
C LEU A 158 -12.66 -13.20 5.71
N ALA A 159 -13.35 -13.22 4.57
CA ALA A 159 -12.71 -13.20 3.25
C ALA A 159 -12.38 -11.78 2.77
N GLU A 160 -12.83 -10.73 3.46
CA GLU A 160 -12.57 -9.34 3.11
C GLU A 160 -11.49 -8.76 4.06
N PRO A 161 -10.30 -8.40 3.57
CA PRO A 161 -9.29 -7.74 4.38
C PRO A 161 -9.78 -6.38 4.89
N LEU A 162 -9.50 -6.06 6.15
CA LEU A 162 -9.88 -4.77 6.72
C LEU A 162 -8.74 -3.76 6.58
N VAL A 163 -9.06 -2.54 6.17
CA VAL A 163 -8.12 -1.42 6.17
C VAL A 163 -8.33 -0.58 7.43
N ASP A 164 -7.46 -0.76 8.42
CA ASP A 164 -7.54 -0.01 9.67
C ASP A 164 -6.20 0.28 10.33
N THR A 165 -6.21 1.18 11.31
CA THR A 165 -5.02 1.48 12.12
C THR A 165 -4.88 0.45 13.22
N VAL A 166 -3.73 -0.22 13.25
CA VAL A 166 -3.39 -1.22 14.26
C VAL A 166 -2.44 -0.60 15.29
N GLU A 167 -2.70 -0.83 16.57
CA GLU A 167 -1.78 -0.39 17.61
C GLU A 167 -0.52 -1.27 17.65
N VAL A 168 0.65 -0.65 17.82
CA VAL A 168 1.94 -1.39 17.92
C VAL A 168 1.91 -2.50 18.97
N LYS A 169 1.19 -2.29 20.07
CA LYS A 169 1.11 -3.25 21.19
C LYS A 169 0.41 -4.56 20.81
N ALA A 170 -0.39 -4.56 19.75
CA ALA A 170 -1.08 -5.73 19.22
C ALA A 170 -0.10 -6.72 18.55
N ALA A 171 1.08 -6.27 18.12
CA ALA A 171 2.06 -7.14 17.49
C ALA A 171 2.56 -8.24 18.44
N VAL A 172 2.35 -9.50 18.03
CA VAL A 172 2.78 -10.72 18.74
C VAL A 172 4.07 -11.26 18.14
N THR A 173 4.27 -11.08 16.83
CA THR A 173 5.47 -11.53 16.11
C THR A 173 6.34 -10.36 15.69
N ASP A 174 7.60 -10.64 15.35
CA ASP A 174 8.44 -9.64 14.70
C ASP A 174 7.88 -9.26 13.31
N PRO A 175 8.05 -7.99 12.90
CA PRO A 175 7.90 -7.58 11.51
C PRO A 175 8.83 -8.35 10.58
N THR A 176 8.26 -8.96 9.54
CA THR A 176 9.00 -9.68 8.51
C THR A 176 8.81 -8.99 7.16
N ALA A 177 9.90 -8.70 6.45
CA ALA A 177 9.84 -8.26 5.05
C ALA A 177 9.43 -9.46 4.17
N VAL A 178 8.36 -9.30 3.41
CA VAL A 178 7.74 -10.39 2.63
C VAL A 178 8.03 -10.27 1.14
N LEU A 179 7.92 -9.06 0.59
CA LEU A 179 8.20 -8.77 -0.82
C LEU A 179 8.91 -7.43 -0.93
N THR A 180 9.94 -7.35 -1.76
CA THR A 180 10.57 -6.08 -2.15
C THR A 180 10.49 -5.92 -3.66
N LEU A 181 9.93 -4.80 -4.10
CA LEU A 181 9.85 -4.40 -5.49
C LEU A 181 10.86 -3.29 -5.75
N ASP A 182 11.76 -3.54 -6.70
CA ASP A 182 12.65 -2.54 -7.27
C ASP A 182 12.04 -2.06 -8.59
N LEU A 183 11.59 -0.80 -8.62
CA LEU A 183 10.86 -0.24 -9.76
C LEU A 183 11.74 -0.07 -10.99
N TYR A 184 13.06 -0.16 -10.89
CA TYR A 184 13.92 -0.17 -12.08
C TYR A 184 13.91 -1.52 -12.80
N THR A 185 13.58 -2.61 -12.10
CA THR A 185 13.74 -3.98 -12.64
C THR A 185 12.47 -4.82 -12.63
N CYS A 186 11.50 -4.56 -11.74
CA CYS A 186 10.32 -5.40 -11.64
C CYS A 186 9.44 -5.29 -12.90
N THR A 187 8.76 -6.38 -13.25
CA THR A 187 7.81 -6.42 -14.36
C THR A 187 6.38 -6.59 -13.85
N THR A 188 5.40 -6.47 -14.75
CA THR A 188 3.99 -6.72 -14.40
C THR A 188 3.74 -8.15 -13.93
N GLU A 189 4.53 -9.11 -14.39
CA GLU A 189 4.47 -10.50 -13.95
C GLU A 189 4.92 -10.66 -12.49
N ASP A 190 5.89 -9.87 -12.04
CA ASP A 190 6.37 -9.89 -10.65
C ASP A 190 5.31 -9.41 -9.64
N LEU A 191 4.27 -8.72 -10.11
CA LEU A 191 3.15 -8.24 -9.27
C LEU A 191 2.16 -9.36 -8.92
N ALA A 192 2.24 -10.50 -9.60
CA ALA A 192 1.52 -11.72 -9.27
C ALA A 192 2.53 -12.76 -8.73
N PHE A 193 2.62 -12.88 -7.40
CA PHE A 193 3.71 -13.58 -6.74
C PHE A 193 3.23 -14.63 -5.73
N SER A 194 4.12 -15.55 -5.39
CA SER A 194 3.97 -16.54 -4.32
C SER A 194 5.27 -16.62 -3.53
N VAL A 195 5.29 -16.09 -2.32
CA VAL A 195 6.51 -15.96 -1.50
C VAL A 195 6.33 -16.61 -0.12
N PRO A 196 7.25 -17.50 0.30
CA PRO A 196 7.27 -18.01 1.66
C PRO A 196 7.90 -16.98 2.60
N PHE A 197 7.38 -16.89 3.82
CA PHE A 197 7.96 -16.07 4.88
C PHE A 197 7.70 -16.71 6.25
N LYS A 198 8.39 -16.23 7.28
CA LYS A 198 8.33 -16.77 8.63
C LYS A 198 8.09 -15.64 9.63
N LEU A 199 7.27 -15.91 10.64
CA LEU A 199 6.95 -14.97 11.71
C LEU A 199 7.49 -15.52 13.02
N SER A 200 8.44 -14.80 13.63
CA SER A 200 9.03 -15.17 14.92
C SER A 200 8.19 -14.64 16.08
N CYS A 201 7.69 -15.52 16.93
CA CYS A 201 6.82 -15.16 18.06
C CYS A 201 7.63 -14.56 19.21
N ARG A 202 7.25 -13.36 19.65
CA ARG A 202 8.01 -12.57 20.64
C ARG A 202 7.51 -12.75 22.07
N ARG A 203 6.28 -13.20 22.23
CA ARG A 203 5.60 -13.40 23.51
C ARG A 203 4.57 -14.51 23.38
N ASP A 204 4.19 -15.07 24.52
CA ASP A 204 3.08 -16.01 24.61
C ASP A 204 1.77 -15.23 24.42
N ASP A 205 0.98 -15.60 23.41
CA ASP A 205 -0.24 -14.89 23.06
C ASP A 205 -1.10 -15.66 22.03
N PHE A 206 -2.18 -15.02 21.60
CA PHE A 206 -3.04 -15.46 20.52
C PHE A 206 -2.82 -14.60 19.25
N VAL A 207 -2.59 -15.26 18.11
CA VAL A 207 -2.55 -14.60 16.79
C VAL A 207 -3.91 -14.77 16.12
N HIS A 208 -4.65 -13.68 16.04
CA HIS A 208 -6.00 -13.63 15.46
C HIS A 208 -5.98 -13.26 13.98
N ALA A 209 -4.97 -12.49 13.57
CA ALA A 209 -4.81 -11.98 12.22
C ALA A 209 -3.34 -11.77 11.87
N LEU A 210 -3.07 -11.59 10.58
CA LEU A 210 -1.88 -10.92 10.10
C LEU A 210 -2.19 -9.48 9.78
N VAL A 211 -1.30 -8.56 10.13
CA VAL A 211 -1.31 -7.19 9.63
C VAL A 211 -0.22 -7.03 8.58
N ALA A 212 -0.55 -6.37 7.48
CA ALA A 212 0.40 -5.99 6.45
C ALA A 212 0.47 -4.47 6.31
N TRP A 213 1.67 -3.99 6.00
CA TRP A 213 1.94 -2.61 5.65
C TRP A 213 3.08 -2.56 4.65
N PHE A 214 3.48 -1.36 4.23
CA PHE A 214 4.59 -1.20 3.32
C PHE A 214 5.48 -0.03 3.69
N ASP A 215 6.73 -0.15 3.28
CA ASP A 215 7.73 0.89 3.35
C ASP A 215 8.10 1.33 1.93
N ILE A 216 8.35 2.63 1.79
CA ILE A 216 8.70 3.26 0.53
C ILE A 216 10.04 3.96 0.69
N ASP A 217 10.97 3.67 -0.22
CA ASP A 217 12.29 4.27 -0.28
C ASP A 217 12.48 5.08 -1.56
N PHE A 218 13.19 6.20 -1.43
CA PHE A 218 13.67 7.04 -2.53
C PHE A 218 15.19 6.91 -2.61
N THR A 219 15.66 5.77 -3.11
CA THR A 219 17.09 5.39 -3.03
C THR A 219 17.99 6.24 -3.94
N ALA A 220 17.42 6.90 -4.96
CA ALA A 220 18.12 7.89 -5.78
C ALA A 220 18.53 9.18 -5.02
N CYS A 221 18.01 9.42 -3.81
CA CYS A 221 18.36 10.60 -3.02
C CYS A 221 19.71 10.46 -2.31
N HIS A 222 20.51 11.53 -2.26
CA HIS A 222 21.80 11.53 -1.55
C HIS A 222 21.68 11.24 -0.05
N LYS A 223 20.61 11.73 0.58
CA LYS A 223 20.22 11.33 1.93
C LYS A 223 19.10 10.31 1.81
N PRO A 224 19.13 9.21 2.57
CA PRO A 224 18.02 8.25 2.59
C PRO A 224 16.71 8.96 2.95
N ILE A 225 15.76 8.96 2.02
CA ILE A 225 14.39 9.40 2.28
C ILE A 225 13.52 8.15 2.19
N ARG A 226 12.74 7.92 3.24
CA ARG A 226 11.78 6.82 3.31
C ARG A 226 10.60 7.18 4.18
N PHE A 227 9.49 6.51 3.98
CA PHE A 227 8.40 6.47 4.93
C PHE A 227 7.86 5.05 5.07
N SER A 228 7.16 4.79 6.17
CA SER A 228 6.50 3.51 6.44
C SER A 228 5.05 3.77 6.79
N THR A 229 4.17 2.89 6.32
CA THR A 229 2.76 2.83 6.72
C THR A 229 2.54 1.87 7.88
N GLY A 230 3.61 1.38 8.53
CA GLY A 230 3.51 0.43 9.62
C GLY A 230 2.88 1.01 10.89
N PRO A 231 2.40 0.14 11.80
CA PRO A 231 1.74 0.56 13.04
C PRO A 231 2.66 1.38 13.96
N HIS A 232 3.98 1.27 13.77
CA HIS A 232 5.03 1.92 14.56
C HIS A 232 5.36 3.35 14.11
N THR A 233 4.73 3.85 13.04
CA THR A 233 4.97 5.20 12.52
C THR A 233 3.75 6.10 12.70
N LYS A 234 3.89 7.36 12.27
CA LYS A 234 2.77 8.30 12.24
C LYS A 234 1.70 7.82 11.26
N TYR A 235 0.45 8.20 11.53
CA TYR A 235 -0.70 7.91 10.69
C TYR A 235 -0.45 8.26 9.21
N THR A 236 -0.85 7.37 8.32
CA THR A 236 -0.98 7.59 6.89
C THR A 236 -2.37 7.16 6.43
N HIS A 237 -2.85 7.70 5.31
CA HIS A 237 -4.20 7.39 4.82
C HIS A 237 -4.36 5.93 4.37
N TRP A 238 -3.26 5.25 4.00
CA TRP A 238 -3.27 3.81 3.69
C TRP A 238 -3.55 2.92 4.89
N LYS A 239 -3.34 3.43 6.12
CA LYS A 239 -3.40 2.66 7.36
C LYS A 239 -2.62 1.33 7.22
N GLN A 240 -3.16 0.22 7.72
CA GLN A 240 -2.64 -1.13 7.50
C GLN A 240 -3.76 -2.05 7.00
N THR A 241 -3.40 -3.20 6.44
CA THR A 241 -4.36 -4.21 5.96
C THR A 241 -4.33 -5.43 6.87
N VAL A 242 -5.49 -5.78 7.43
CA VAL A 242 -5.65 -6.87 8.42
C VAL A 242 -6.32 -8.07 7.75
N PHE A 243 -5.70 -9.24 7.91
CA PHE A 243 -6.12 -10.53 7.38
C PHE A 243 -6.46 -11.47 8.53
N TYR A 244 -7.75 -11.57 8.90
CA TYR A 244 -8.17 -12.45 9.98
C TYR A 244 -8.05 -13.92 9.63
N PHE A 245 -7.43 -14.69 10.52
CA PHE A 245 -7.50 -16.13 10.43
C PHE A 245 -8.87 -16.65 10.85
N ARG A 246 -9.30 -17.74 10.21
CA ARG A 246 -10.47 -18.50 10.65
C ARG A 246 -10.25 -19.04 12.05
N GLU A 247 -9.15 -19.77 12.23
CA GLU A 247 -8.74 -20.34 13.51
C GLU A 247 -7.63 -19.51 14.14
N VAL A 248 -7.74 -19.28 15.44
CA VAL A 248 -6.76 -18.49 16.20
C VAL A 248 -5.55 -19.36 16.52
N LEU A 249 -4.35 -18.83 16.29
CA LEU A 249 -3.11 -19.55 16.63
C LEU A 249 -2.72 -19.24 18.08
N THR A 250 -2.44 -20.27 18.87
CA THR A 250 -1.92 -20.10 20.24
C THR A 250 -0.41 -20.29 20.23
N VAL A 251 0.33 -19.21 20.35
CA VAL A 251 1.79 -19.17 20.17
C VAL A 251 2.51 -18.95 21.49
N GLN A 252 3.76 -19.43 21.55
CA GLN A 252 4.70 -19.16 22.62
C GLN A 252 5.94 -18.41 22.11
N GLN A 253 6.58 -17.67 23.01
CA GLN A 253 7.83 -16.99 22.70
C GLN A 253 8.88 -17.97 22.16
N GLY A 254 9.50 -17.60 21.04
CA GLY A 254 10.50 -18.42 20.36
C GLY A 254 9.95 -19.45 19.38
N GLU A 255 8.63 -19.61 19.28
CA GLU A 255 8.00 -20.37 18.20
C GLU A 255 7.96 -19.57 16.89
N GLU A 256 7.73 -20.27 15.78
CA GLU A 256 7.70 -19.67 14.45
C GLU A 256 6.47 -20.14 13.67
N VAL A 257 5.77 -19.20 13.05
CA VAL A 257 4.70 -19.50 12.09
C VAL A 257 5.28 -19.42 10.69
N SER A 258 5.26 -20.53 9.96
CA SER A 258 5.63 -20.58 8.55
C SER A 258 4.43 -20.20 7.70
N CYS A 259 4.61 -19.26 6.77
CA CYS A 259 3.56 -18.75 5.92
C CYS A 259 3.96 -18.78 4.44
N THR A 260 2.98 -18.81 3.54
CA THR A 260 3.15 -18.50 2.13
C THR A 260 2.08 -17.52 1.70
N LEU A 261 2.51 -16.35 1.23
CA LEU A 261 1.64 -15.32 0.67
C LEU A 261 1.59 -15.47 -0.85
N VAL A 262 0.38 -15.62 -1.39
CA VAL A 262 0.12 -15.60 -2.83
C VAL A 262 -0.80 -14.44 -3.13
N VAL A 263 -0.40 -13.57 -4.06
CA VAL A 263 -1.18 -12.40 -4.49
C VAL A 263 -1.27 -12.42 -6.00
N ARG A 264 -2.47 -12.18 -6.54
CA ARG A 264 -2.69 -12.04 -7.98
C ARG A 264 -3.84 -11.06 -8.25
N PRO A 265 -3.81 -10.34 -9.39
CA PRO A 265 -4.98 -9.60 -9.86
C PRO A 265 -6.19 -10.53 -10.02
N ASN A 266 -7.38 -10.05 -9.65
CA ASN A 266 -8.60 -10.82 -9.83
C ASN A 266 -8.93 -11.01 -11.32
N GLU A 267 -9.47 -12.18 -11.68
CA GLU A 267 -9.75 -12.56 -13.06
C GLU A 267 -10.89 -11.73 -13.70
N LYS A 268 -11.85 -11.23 -12.91
CA LYS A 268 -12.99 -10.45 -13.40
C LYS A 268 -12.68 -8.95 -13.44
N ASN A 269 -12.07 -8.44 -12.37
CA ASN A 269 -11.69 -7.04 -12.25
C ASN A 269 -10.23 -6.96 -11.83
N ARG A 270 -9.35 -6.59 -12.77
CA ARG A 270 -7.90 -6.57 -12.52
C ARG A 270 -7.46 -5.56 -11.46
N ARG A 271 -8.31 -4.61 -11.06
CA ARG A 271 -8.03 -3.67 -9.96
C ARG A 271 -8.21 -4.29 -8.57
N ASP A 272 -8.94 -5.40 -8.49
CA ASP A 272 -9.15 -6.15 -7.26
C ASP A 272 -8.01 -7.17 -7.10
N LEU A 273 -7.74 -7.58 -5.87
CA LEU A 273 -6.72 -8.59 -5.55
C LEU A 273 -7.34 -9.86 -4.99
N ASP A 274 -6.96 -11.00 -5.55
CA ASP A 274 -7.13 -12.30 -4.93
C ASP A 274 -5.88 -12.60 -4.10
N ILE A 275 -6.06 -12.84 -2.80
CA ILE A 275 -4.96 -13.07 -1.86
C ILE A 275 -5.18 -14.43 -1.19
N LYS A 276 -4.14 -15.26 -1.15
CA LYS A 276 -4.14 -16.53 -0.42
C LYS A 276 -2.98 -16.54 0.57
N ILE A 277 -3.28 -16.96 1.79
CA ILE A 277 -2.28 -17.14 2.85
C ILE A 277 -2.39 -18.57 3.35
N ASP A 278 -1.35 -19.36 3.08
CA ASP A 278 -1.15 -20.65 3.71
C ASP A 278 -0.31 -20.42 4.97
N TYR A 279 -0.67 -21.04 6.10
CA TYR A 279 0.07 -20.94 7.35
C TYR A 279 0.25 -22.32 7.99
N ARG A 280 1.32 -22.46 8.76
CA ARG A 280 1.63 -23.62 9.56
C ARG A 280 2.40 -23.22 10.82
N LEU A 281 1.90 -23.66 11.96
CA LEU A 281 2.52 -23.55 13.27
C LEU A 281 2.78 -24.98 13.76
N ASP A 282 4.06 -25.35 13.85
CA ASP A 282 4.48 -26.61 14.45
C ASP A 282 4.97 -26.35 15.87
N THR A 283 4.32 -26.97 16.85
CA THR A 283 4.71 -26.83 18.26
C THR A 283 4.94 -28.20 18.90
N GLN A 284 5.58 -28.21 20.08
CA GLN A 284 5.73 -29.44 20.86
C GLN A 284 4.40 -29.92 21.46
N ASP A 285 3.42 -29.02 21.61
CA ASP A 285 2.07 -29.34 22.06
C ASP A 285 1.17 -29.57 20.85
N ALA A 286 0.83 -30.83 20.59
CA ALA A 286 -0.04 -31.20 19.47
C ALA A 286 -1.40 -30.49 19.47
N LYS A 287 -1.86 -29.93 20.61
CA LYS A 287 -3.10 -29.15 20.68
C LYS A 287 -2.97 -27.72 20.16
N ARG A 288 -1.75 -27.19 20.04
CA ARG A 288 -1.45 -25.84 19.54
C ARG A 288 -0.91 -25.84 18.11
N SER A 289 -0.48 -27.00 17.61
CA SER A 289 -0.08 -27.14 16.21
C SER A 289 -1.29 -26.92 15.30
N ALA A 290 -1.11 -26.11 14.26
CA ALA A 290 -2.19 -25.72 13.35
C ALA A 290 -1.64 -25.50 11.94
N GLU A 291 -2.42 -25.85 10.93
CA GLU A 291 -2.15 -25.51 9.54
C GLU A 291 -3.46 -25.16 8.84
N GLY A 292 -3.39 -24.27 7.85
CA GLY A 292 -4.59 -23.86 7.14
C GLY A 292 -4.31 -22.94 5.96
N THR A 293 -5.37 -22.70 5.20
CA THR A 293 -5.38 -21.82 4.04
C THR A 293 -6.50 -20.81 4.22
N CYS A 294 -6.17 -19.53 4.11
CA CYS A 294 -7.13 -18.44 4.06
C CYS A 294 -7.16 -17.84 2.65
N LEU A 295 -8.37 -17.55 2.16
CA LEU A 295 -8.60 -16.92 0.86
C LEU A 295 -9.29 -15.59 1.10
N TYR A 296 -8.71 -14.53 0.57
CA TYR A 296 -9.22 -13.18 0.71
C TYR A 296 -9.42 -12.53 -0.66
N LYS A 297 -10.36 -11.60 -0.71
CA LYS A 297 -10.63 -10.74 -1.86
C LYS A 297 -10.64 -9.31 -1.41
N MET A 298 -9.76 -8.51 -2.01
CA MET A 298 -9.72 -7.07 -1.81
C MET A 298 -10.36 -6.41 -3.02
N CYS A 299 -11.59 -5.94 -2.87
CA CYS A 299 -12.43 -5.37 -3.92
C CYS A 299 -12.95 -3.98 -3.54
#